data_AF-A0A2S9G2N5-F1
#
_entry.id   AF-A0A2S9G2N5-F1
#
_cell.length_a   1.000
_cell.length_b   1.000
_cell.length_c   1.000
_cell.angle_alpha   90.00
_cell.angle_beta   90.00
_cell.angle_gamma   90.00
#
_symmetry.space_group_name_H-M   'P 1'
#
loop_
_entity.id
_entity.type
_entity.pdbx_description
1 polymer ?
#
loop_
_entity_poly.entity_id
_entity_poly.type
_entity_poly.pdbx_seq_one_letter_code
_entity_poly.pdbx_strand_id
1 'polypeptide(L)' 'VNRHVFESLAYNARIALHVRTLYGRDPHHITEAEYKAVARAFRQAVEYDPRVTGVPSTKGTL' A
#
# COMPACT_ATOMS: atom_id res chain seq x y z
N VAL A 1 3.70 -10.66 -10.01
CA VAL A 1 2.84 -11.87 -10.14
C VAL A 1 1.42 -11.60 -9.64
N ASN A 2 1.25 -10.78 -8.60
CA ASN A 2 -0.04 -10.59 -7.92
C ASN A 2 -0.84 -9.36 -8.39
N ARG A 3 -0.67 -8.94 -9.66
CA ARG A 3 -1.22 -7.67 -10.18
C ARG A 3 -2.73 -7.53 -9.93
N HIS A 4 -3.51 -8.54 -10.30
CA HIS A 4 -4.98 -8.50 -10.19
C HIS A 4 -5.47 -8.32 -8.75
N VAL A 5 -4.77 -8.91 -7.77
CA VAL A 5 -5.12 -8.77 -6.35
C VAL A 5 -4.86 -7.34 -5.89
N PHE A 6 -3.70 -6.76 -6.21
CA PHE A 6 -3.38 -5.39 -5.81
C PHE A 6 -4.24 -4.33 -6.53
N GLU A 7 -4.61 -4.55 -7.79
CA GLU A 7 -5.57 -3.69 -8.49
C GLU A 7 -6.95 -3.75 -7.85
N SER A 8 -7.44 -4.96 -7.55
CA SER A 8 -8.73 -5.15 -6.88
C SER A 8 -8.72 -4.53 -5.47
N LEU A 9 -7.63 -4.70 -4.72
CA LEU A 9 -7.46 -4.11 -3.40
C LEU A 9 -7.48 -2.58 -3.48
N ALA A 10 -6.68 -1.99 -4.37
CA ALA A 10 -6.59 -0.54 -4.53
C ALA A 10 -7.95 0.07 -4.91
N TYR A 11 -8.67 -0.57 -5.83
CA TYR A 11 -9.99 -0.14 -6.26
C TYR A 11 -11.01 -0.16 -5.12
N ASN A 12 -11.14 -1.29 -4.41
CA ASN A 12 -12.14 -1.43 -3.35
C ASN A 12 -11.81 -0.62 -2.10
N ALA A 13 -10.53 -0.49 -1.76
CA ALA A 13 -10.09 0.33 -0.61
C ALA A 13 -10.04 1.83 -0.92
N ARG A 14 -10.20 2.23 -2.19
CA ARG A 14 -10.09 3.63 -2.66
C ARG A 14 -8.76 4.29 -2.28
N ILE A 15 -7.67 3.57 -2.53
CA ILE A 15 -6.32 4.06 -2.25
C ILE A 15 -5.48 4.16 -3.52
N ALA A 16 -4.50 5.04 -3.51
CA ALA A 16 -3.40 4.98 -4.46
C ALA A 16 -2.36 3.95 -3.97
N LEU A 17 -2.13 2.90 -4.76
CA LEU A 17 -1.19 1.82 -4.41
C LEU A 17 -0.19 1.59 -5.54
N HIS A 18 1.10 1.64 -5.22
CA HIS A 18 2.19 1.31 -6.13
C HIS A 18 3.01 0.16 -5.54
N VAL A 19 3.16 -0.92 -6.31
CA VAL A 19 3.96 -2.09 -5.93
C VAL A 19 4.95 -2.38 -7.05
N ARG A 20 6.24 -2.34 -6.72
CA ARG A 20 7.32 -2.66 -7.68
C ARG A 20 8.35 -3.55 -7.00
N THR A 21 8.42 -4.80 -7.46
CA THR A 21 9.52 -5.70 -7.13
C THR A 21 10.76 -5.25 -7.92
N LEU A 22 11.80 -4.77 -7.23
CA LEU A 22 13.00 -4.24 -7.88
C LEU A 22 13.81 -5.33 -8.59
N TYR A 23 13.86 -6.52 -7.99
CA TYR A 23 14.50 -7.70 -8.55
C TYR A 23 13.96 -8.96 -7.86
N GLY A 24 14.08 -10.11 -8.53
CA GLY A 24 13.71 -11.41 -7.97
C GLY A 24 13.76 -12.50 -9.04
N ARG A 25 14.03 -13.73 -8.63
CA ARG A 25 14.06 -14.90 -9.53
C ARG A 25 12.98 -15.92 -9.19
N ASP A 26 12.77 -16.15 -7.90
CA ASP A 26 11.82 -17.12 -7.40
C ASP A 26 10.43 -16.48 -7.24
N PRO A 27 9.37 -17.01 -7.90
CA PRO A 27 8.03 -16.45 -7.81
C PRO A 27 7.41 -16.44 -6.41
N HIS A 28 7.77 -17.41 -5.55
CA HIS A 28 7.28 -17.47 -4.18
C HIS A 28 7.86 -16.33 -3.35
N HIS A 29 9.19 -16.13 -3.39
CA HIS A 29 9.85 -15.02 -2.71
C HIS A 29 9.39 -13.65 -3.24
N ILE A 30 9.19 -13.51 -4.57
CA ILE A 30 8.64 -12.27 -5.14
C ILE A 30 7.26 -11.98 -4.56
N THR A 31 6.38 -12.98 -4.55
CA THR A 31 5.02 -12.84 -4.03
C THR A 31 5.04 -12.44 -2.56
N GLU A 32 5.79 -13.18 -1.73
CA GLU A 32 5.90 -12.88 -0.31
C GLU A 32 6.49 -11.49 -0.05
N ALA A 33 7.49 -11.07 -0.82
CA ALA A 33 8.08 -9.74 -0.73
C ALA A 33 7.07 -8.63 -1.08
N GLU A 34 6.29 -8.80 -2.15
CA GLU A 34 5.22 -7.86 -2.53
C GLU A 34 4.22 -7.67 -1.39
N TYR A 35 3.66 -8.76 -0.82
CA TYR A 35 2.70 -8.67 0.28
C TYR A 35 3.30 -8.11 1.57
N LYS A 36 4.54 -8.51 1.94
CA LYS A 36 5.22 -7.96 3.12
C LYS A 36 5.49 -6.46 2.98
N ALA A 37 5.85 -5.99 1.79
CA ALA A 37 6.06 -4.57 1.53
C ALA A 37 4.75 -3.78 1.66
N VAL A 38 3.67 -4.27 1.04
CA VAL A 38 2.34 -3.65 1.14
C VAL A 38 1.85 -3.61 2.58
N ALA A 39 1.99 -4.70 3.34
CA ALA A 39 1.57 -4.76 4.74
C ALA A 39 2.27 -3.70 5.61
N ARG A 40 3.58 -3.51 5.43
CA ARG A 40 4.34 -2.48 6.16
C ARG A 40 3.92 -1.07 5.76
N ALA A 41 3.77 -0.81 4.45
CA ALA A 41 3.34 0.49 3.95
C ALA A 41 1.93 0.85 4.44
N PHE A 42 1.01 -0.12 4.43
CA PHE A 42 -0.35 0.04 4.96
C PHE A 42 -0.34 0.36 6.44
N ARG A 43 0.40 -0.42 7.24
CA ARG A 43 0.52 -0.17 8.68
C ARG A 43 0.94 1.28 8.94
N GLN A 44 1.97 1.76 8.26
CA GLN A 44 2.42 3.13 8.41
C GLN A 44 1.38 4.16 7.94
N ALA A 45 0.67 3.89 6.84
CA ALA A 45 -0.32 4.81 6.28
C ALA A 45 -1.58 4.98 7.15
N VAL A 46 -1.95 3.95 7.93
CA VAL A 46 -3.14 3.98 8.81
C VAL A 46 -2.82 4.32 10.27
N GLU A 47 -1.54 4.40 10.63
CA GLU A 47 -1.12 4.81 11.97
C GLU A 47 -1.52 6.27 12.24
N TYR A 48 -1.94 6.57 13.47
CA TYR A 48 -2.25 7.93 13.88
C TYR A 48 -0.96 8.76 13.94
N ASP A 49 -0.92 9.89 13.23
CA ASP A 49 0.17 10.86 13.35
C ASP A 49 -0.21 11.93 14.40
N PRO A 50 0.46 11.97 15.56
CA PRO A 50 0.17 12.96 16.61
C PRO A 50 0.47 14.40 16.21
N ARG A 51 1.14 14.62 15.08
CA ARG A 51 1.43 15.96 14.53
C ARG A 51 0.29 16.48 13.66
N VAL A 52 -0.62 15.61 13.23
CA VAL A 52 -1.74 15.96 12.36
C VAL A 52 -2.97 16.26 13.20
N THR A 53 -3.53 17.46 13.00
CA THR A 53 -4.85 17.83 13.51
C THR A 53 -5.85 17.89 12.36
N GLY A 54 -6.99 17.23 12.50
CA GLY A 54 -8.01 17.17 11.45
C GLY A 54 -7.65 16.25 10.27
N VAL A 55 -8.13 16.61 9.07
CA VAL A 55 -7.92 15.81 7.85
C VAL A 55 -6.58 16.16 7.21
N PRO A 56 -5.68 15.19 6.89
CA PRO A 56 -4.38 15.44 6.28
C PRO A 56 -4.50 15.75 4.77
N SER A 57 -5.23 16.81 4.43
CA SER A 57 -5.48 17.26 3.07
C SER A 57 -5.69 18.76 3.05
N THR A 58 -5.02 19.47 2.13
CA THR A 58 -5.18 20.92 1.95
C THR A 58 -6.59 21.30 1.48
N LYS A 59 -7.35 20.35 0.93
CA LYS A 59 -8.74 20.54 0.55
C LYS A 59 -9.72 20.31 1.72
N GLY A 60 -9.22 19.87 2.88
CA GLY A 60 -10.05 19.55 4.05
C GLY A 60 -10.85 18.25 3.93
N THR A 61 -10.60 17.43 2.91
CA THR A 61 -11.31 16.17 2.64
C THR A 61 -10.40 15.16 1.95
N LEU A 62 -10.72 13.86 2.05
CA LEU A 62 -10.03 12.72 1.44
C LEU A 62 -10.98 11.91 0.56
#